data_AF-A0A965C6M8-F1
#
_entry.id   AF-A0A965C6M8-F1
#
_cell.length_a   1.000
_cell.length_b   1.000
_cell.length_c   1.000
_cell.angle_alpha   90.00
_cell.angle_beta   90.00
_cell.angle_gamma   90.00
#
_symmetry.space_group_name_H-M   'P 1'
#
loop_
_entity.id
_entity.type
_entity.pdbx_description
1 polymer ?
#
loop_
_entity_poly.entity_id
_entity_poly.type
_entity_poly.pdbx_seq_one_letter_code
_entity_poly.pdbx_strand_id
1 'polypeptide(L)'
;MQQDAKSHQPTVKWTWLKELSEGLIFLSGGQLGHIGQHLLLGNEEQAEKICADLAGIFPNRFYLELQRAGRLDEERYIAHAVALASRLMALII
;
A
#
# COMPACT_ATOMS: atom_id res chain seq x y z
N MET A 1 -6.50 12.83 13.00
CA MET A 1 -7.79 12.25 13.42
C MET A 1 -8.01 10.97 12.66
N GLN A 2 -7.84 9.80 13.27
CA GLN A 2 -8.27 8.53 12.68
C GLN A 2 -9.09 7.83 13.75
N GLN A 3 -10.37 7.60 13.43
CA GLN A 3 -11.37 7.09 14.34
C GLN A 3 -11.11 5.60 14.58
N ASP A 4 -11.01 5.20 15.86
CA ASP A 4 -11.11 3.81 16.30
C ASP A 4 -12.56 3.33 16.07
N ALA A 5 -12.88 2.94 14.83
CA ALA A 5 -14.11 2.20 14.59
C ALA A 5 -13.97 0.84 15.29
N LYS A 6 -14.82 0.59 16.30
CA LYS A 6 -14.88 -0.66 17.08
C LYS A 6 -15.20 -1.87 16.18
N SER A 7 -14.20 -2.38 15.49
CA SER A 7 -14.18 -3.72 14.94
C SER A 7 -13.71 -4.68 16.04
N HIS A 8 -14.36 -5.84 16.18
CA HIS A 8 -13.88 -6.90 17.07
C HIS A 8 -12.61 -7.59 16.54
N GLN A 9 -12.06 -7.11 15.42
CA GLN A 9 -10.83 -7.64 14.85
C GLN A 9 -9.60 -6.93 15.44
N PRO A 10 -8.52 -7.68 15.72
CA PRO A 10 -7.25 -7.08 16.10
C PRO A 10 -6.74 -6.19 14.95
N THR A 11 -6.25 -5.00 15.30
CA THR A 11 -5.72 -4.02 14.35
C THR A 11 -4.31 -3.60 14.74
N VAL A 12 -3.54 -3.14 13.76
CA VAL A 12 -2.19 -2.60 13.94
C VAL A 12 -2.24 -1.10 13.73
N LYS A 13 -1.52 -0.34 14.57
CA LYS A 13 -1.40 1.11 14.43
C LYS A 13 -0.29 1.46 13.43
N TRP A 14 -0.50 2.51 12.65
CA TRP A 14 0.53 3.06 11.76
C TRP A 14 1.82 3.45 12.48
N THR A 15 1.72 3.95 13.72
CA THR A 15 2.89 4.28 14.53
C THR A 15 3.71 3.05 14.88
N TRP A 16 3.08 1.89 15.09
CA TRP A 16 3.78 0.64 15.36
C TRP A 16 4.57 0.15 14.15
N LEU A 17 4.10 0.40 12.93
CA LEU A 17 4.91 0.11 11.74
C LEU A 17 6.21 0.92 11.74
N LYS A 18 6.19 2.17 12.20
CA LYS A 18 7.41 2.99 12.32
C LYS A 18 8.33 2.47 13.42
N GLU A 19 7.76 2.09 14.56
CA GLU A 19 8.50 1.65 15.76
C GLU A 19 9.07 0.22 15.65
N LEU A 20 8.40 -0.66 14.90
CA LEU A 20 8.66 -2.11 14.90
C LEU A 20 8.92 -2.68 13.49
N SER A 21 9.42 -1.87 12.55
CA SER A 21 9.68 -2.30 11.15
C SER A 21 10.96 -3.10 10.94
N GLU A 22 11.83 -3.21 11.93
CA GLU A 22 13.13 -3.87 11.77
C GLU A 22 12.99 -5.34 11.40
N GLY A 23 13.73 -5.78 10.39
CA GLY A 23 13.70 -7.16 9.88
C GLY A 23 12.43 -7.55 9.10
N LEU A 24 11.45 -6.65 8.97
CA LEU A 24 10.19 -6.93 8.27
C LEU A 24 10.22 -6.44 6.82
N ILE A 25 9.52 -7.19 5.96
CA ILE A 25 9.16 -6.79 4.59
C ILE A 25 7.70 -6.38 4.58
N PHE A 26 7.38 -5.29 3.90
CA PHE A 26 6.03 -4.79 3.73
C PHE A 26 5.55 -4.99 2.29
N LEU A 27 4.44 -5.69 2.13
CA LEU A 27 3.71 -5.82 0.86
C LEU A 27 2.49 -4.90 0.91
N SER A 28 2.23 -4.17 -0.18
CA SER A 28 1.17 -3.15 -0.18
C SER A 28 -0.24 -3.68 0.04
N GLY A 29 -0.47 -4.99 -0.05
CA GLY A 29 -1.79 -5.63 0.07
C GLY A 29 -2.58 -5.62 -1.24
N GLY A 30 -1.91 -5.40 -2.37
CA GLY A 30 -2.50 -5.31 -3.70
C GLY A 30 -3.66 -4.31 -3.79
N GLN A 31 -4.66 -4.66 -4.59
CA GLN A 31 -5.84 -3.82 -4.82
C GLN A 31 -6.67 -3.55 -3.55
N LEU A 32 -6.57 -4.41 -2.52
CA LEU A 32 -7.33 -4.27 -1.27
C LEU A 32 -6.57 -3.48 -0.19
N GLY A 33 -5.28 -3.26 -0.38
CA GLY A 33 -4.47 -2.45 0.52
C GLY A 33 -4.76 -0.94 0.39
N HIS A 34 -4.25 -0.17 1.35
CA HIS A 34 -4.51 1.28 1.42
C HIS A 34 -4.13 2.03 0.14
N ILE A 35 -3.00 1.70 -0.48
CA ILE A 35 -2.56 2.31 -1.75
C ILE A 35 -3.52 1.91 -2.88
N GLY A 36 -3.84 0.61 -3.00
CA GLY A 36 -4.71 0.10 -4.07
C GLY A 36 -6.11 0.66 -4.03
N GLN A 37 -6.70 0.80 -2.84
CA GLN A 37 -8.02 1.43 -2.68
C GLN A 37 -8.01 2.89 -3.13
N HIS A 38 -6.96 3.66 -2.82
CA HIS A 38 -6.86 5.04 -3.30
C HIS A 38 -6.67 5.14 -4.80
N LEU A 39 -5.83 4.27 -5.41
CA LEU A 39 -5.67 4.21 -6.86
C LEU A 39 -7.00 3.89 -7.56
N LEU A 40 -7.76 2.91 -7.07
CA LEU A 40 -9.05 2.52 -7.65
C LEU A 40 -10.14 3.59 -7.52
N LEU A 41 -10.02 4.48 -6.54
CA LEU A 41 -10.89 5.65 -6.34
C LEU A 41 -10.42 6.89 -7.13
N GLY A 42 -9.26 6.83 -7.82
CA GLY A 42 -8.68 7.98 -8.54
C GLY A 42 -7.94 8.98 -7.65
N ASN A 43 -7.70 8.65 -6.37
CA ASN A 43 -7.02 9.51 -5.41
C ASN A 43 -5.49 9.33 -5.50
N GLU A 44 -4.91 9.68 -6.64
CA GLU A 44 -3.49 9.43 -6.93
C GLU A 44 -2.52 10.10 -5.94
N GLU A 45 -2.78 11.35 -5.55
CA GLU A 45 -1.94 12.09 -4.60
C GLU A 45 -1.86 11.38 -3.25
N GLN A 46 -3.00 10.86 -2.77
CA GLN A 46 -3.04 10.14 -1.49
C GLN A 46 -2.36 8.76 -1.60
N ALA A 47 -2.50 8.07 -2.73
CA ALA A 47 -1.80 6.82 -2.99
C ALA A 47 -0.27 7.02 -3.01
N GLU A 48 0.20 8.09 -3.66
CA GLU A 48 1.61 8.48 -3.72
C GLU A 48 2.17 8.82 -2.35
N LYS A 49 1.46 9.64 -1.56
CA LYS A 49 1.85 9.96 -0.19
C LYS A 49 2.02 8.72 0.68
N ILE A 50 1.04 7.81 0.65
CA ILE A 50 1.10 6.58 1.46
C ILE A 50 2.23 5.67 0.98
N CYS A 51 2.44 5.56 -0.34
CA CYS A 51 3.52 4.78 -0.92
C CYS A 51 4.90 5.32 -0.47
N ALA A 52 5.12 6.63 -0.55
CA ALA A 52 6.35 7.26 -0.10
C ALA A 52 6.58 7.12 1.42
N ASP A 53 5.52 7.32 2.21
CA ASP A 53 5.59 7.14 3.68
C ASP A 53 5.99 5.70 4.04
N LEU A 54 5.38 4.69 3.42
CA LEU A 54 5.68 3.27 3.65
C LEU A 54 7.07 2.89 3.14
N ALA A 55 7.48 3.37 1.97
CA ALA A 55 8.84 3.17 1.45
C ALA A 55 9.90 3.77 2.38
N GLY A 56 9.61 4.90 3.02
CA GLY A 56 10.46 5.51 4.04
C GLY A 56 10.55 4.69 5.35
N ILE A 57 9.48 3.99 5.72
CA ILE A 57 9.46 3.10 6.90
C ILE A 57 10.20 1.78 6.62
N PHE A 58 10.08 1.26 5.40
CA PHE A 58 10.67 -0.01 4.99
C PHE A 58 11.69 0.21 3.85
N PRO A 59 12.81 0.89 4.11
CA PRO A 59 13.81 1.17 3.08
C PRO A 59 14.36 -0.15 2.52
N ASN A 60 14.30 -0.30 1.19
CA ASN A 60 14.66 -1.53 0.46
C ASN A 60 13.87 -2.79 0.87
N ARG A 61 12.78 -2.62 1.63
CA ARG A 61 11.92 -3.72 2.13
C ARG A 61 10.42 -3.45 1.92
N PHE A 62 10.08 -2.48 1.08
CA PHE A 62 8.72 -2.17 0.65
C PHE A 62 8.52 -2.61 -0.80
N TYR A 63 7.39 -3.29 -1.06
CA TYR A 63 7.00 -3.69 -2.40
C TYR A 63 5.54 -3.32 -2.66
N LEU A 64 5.30 -2.69 -3.81
CA LEU A 64 3.97 -2.51 -4.36
C LEU A 64 3.53 -3.81 -5.02
N GLU A 65 2.56 -4.48 -4.42
CA GLU A 65 2.18 -5.86 -4.73
C GLU A 65 1.20 -5.92 -5.91
N LEU A 66 1.54 -6.70 -6.94
CA LEU A 66 0.66 -6.97 -8.08
C LEU A 66 0.12 -8.40 -7.98
N GLN A 67 -1.17 -8.58 -8.19
CA GLN A 67 -1.82 -9.90 -8.16
C GLN A 67 -2.59 -10.11 -9.46
N ARG A 68 -2.54 -11.33 -10.00
CA ARG A 68 -3.34 -11.79 -11.15
C ARG A 68 -4.16 -13.02 -10.76
N ALA A 69 -5.19 -12.80 -9.97
CA ALA A 69 -6.09 -13.81 -9.42
C ALA A 69 -7.51 -13.72 -10.02
N GLY A 70 -7.74 -12.89 -11.04
CA GLY A 70 -9.03 -12.76 -11.72
C GLY A 70 -10.08 -12.00 -10.90
N ARG A 71 -9.66 -11.10 -10.01
CA ARG A 71 -10.57 -10.29 -9.21
C ARG A 71 -11.16 -9.13 -10.03
N LEU A 72 -12.32 -8.64 -9.58
CA LEU A 72 -12.88 -7.42 -10.13
C LEU A 72 -11.89 -6.26 -9.92
N ASP A 73 -11.77 -5.41 -10.94
CA ASP A 73 -10.90 -4.23 -11.00
C ASP A 73 -9.38 -4.51 -10.97
N GLU A 74 -8.95 -5.77 -11.06
CA GLU A 74 -7.55 -6.17 -10.97
C GLU A 74 -6.66 -5.52 -12.03
N GLU A 75 -7.04 -5.60 -13.31
CA GLU A 75 -6.28 -4.99 -14.41
C GLU A 75 -6.23 -3.45 -14.28
N ARG A 76 -7.32 -2.83 -13.79
CA ARG A 76 -7.35 -1.38 -13.51
C ARG A 76 -6.35 -1.05 -12.41
N TYR A 77 -6.35 -1.81 -11.31
CA TYR A 77 -5.38 -1.65 -10.22
C TYR A 77 -3.94 -1.82 -10.73
N ILE A 78 -3.64 -2.89 -11.47
CA ILE A 78 -2.29 -3.17 -11.98
C ILE A 78 -1.78 -2.00 -12.82
N ALA A 79 -2.59 -1.48 -13.74
CA ALA A 79 -2.20 -0.35 -14.59
C ALA A 79 -1.82 0.89 -13.75
N HIS A 80 -2.64 1.25 -12.76
CA HIS A 80 -2.36 2.37 -11.87
C HIS A 80 -1.15 2.13 -10.96
N ALA A 81 -1.00 0.90 -10.44
CA ALA A 81 0.10 0.52 -9.57
C ALA A 81 1.45 0.58 -10.31
N VAL A 82 1.51 0.07 -11.55
CA VAL A 82 2.71 0.17 -12.39
C VAL A 82 3.06 1.62 -12.70
N ALA A 83 2.06 2.46 -13.02
CA ALA A 83 2.28 3.88 -13.24
C ALA A 83 2.85 4.58 -11.99
N LEU A 84 2.28 4.30 -10.81
CA LEU A 84 2.77 4.82 -9.54
C LEU A 84 4.21 4.37 -9.25
N ALA A 85 4.49 3.07 -9.42
CA ALA A 85 5.83 2.52 -9.20
C ALA A 85 6.87 3.16 -10.12
N SER A 86 6.51 3.41 -11.39
CA SER A 86 7.39 4.10 -12.34
C SER A 86 7.69 5.55 -11.93
N ARG A 87 6.72 6.28 -11.36
CA ARG A 87 6.95 7.67 -10.91
C ARG A 87 7.84 7.74 -9.68
N LEU A 88 7.68 6.79 -8.76
CA LEU A 88 8.33 6.78 -7.45
C LEU A 88 9.57 5.90 -7.38
N MET A 89 9.93 5.22 -8.47
CA MET A 89 10.99 4.20 -8.49
C MET A 89 10.76 3.12 -7.41
N ALA A 90 9.49 2.78 -7.16
CA ALA A 90 9.14 1.75 -6.18
C ALA A 90 9.32 0.36 -6.77
N LEU A 91 9.77 -0.58 -5.93
CA LEU A 91 9.85 -1.99 -6.31
C LEU A 91 8.45 -2.59 -6.38
N ILE A 92 8.21 -3.41 -7.41
CA ILE A 92 6.99 -4.22 -7.55
C ILE A 92 7.31 -5.67 -7.27
N ILE A 93 6.32 -6.42 -6.76
CA ILE A 93 6.37 -7.89 -6.60
C ILE A 93 5.13 -8.54 -7.20
#